data_AF-A0AAJ4W4P2-F1
#
_entry.id   AF-A0AAJ4W4P2-F1
#
_cell.length_a   1.000
_cell.length_b   1.000
_cell.length_c   1.000
_cell.angle_alpha   90.00
_cell.angle_beta   90.00
_cell.angle_gamma   90.00
#
_symmetry.space_group_name_H-M   'P 1'
#
loop_
_entity.id
_entity.type
_entity.pdbx_description
1 polymer ?
#
loop_
_entity_poly.entity_id
_entity_poly.type
_entity_poly.pdbx_seq_one_letter_code
_entity_poly.pdbx_strand_id
1 'polypeptide(L)'
;MIAQEKRLSYRYSLGHLILNILLTILFCSIATISHDVGDYWFVIIKYVITVLVTCITVSQVIYLCTAYIRGDKLILKKYFRSEKQYTAKQLVNIKKYKLGRIHLIMVSMKSVDGSIERYMIMNIYAWYAQSVYDAEEELSNWSEK
;
A
#
# COMPACT_ATOMS: atom_id res chain seq x y z
N MET A 1 -22.88 -11.00 20.38
CA MET A 1 -22.23 -11.46 19.14
C MET A 1 -21.02 -10.59 18.88
N ILE A 2 -19.82 -11.17 18.88
CA ILE A 2 -18.60 -10.46 18.47
C ILE A 2 -18.70 -10.28 16.96
N ALA A 3 -18.81 -9.03 16.49
CA ALA A 3 -18.86 -8.75 15.06
C ALA A 3 -17.60 -9.33 14.41
N GLN A 4 -17.77 -10.26 13.45
CA GLN A 4 -16.64 -10.85 12.73
C GLN A 4 -15.88 -9.75 11.99
N GLU A 5 -14.58 -9.64 12.27
CA GLU A 5 -13.69 -8.71 11.58
C GLU A 5 -13.25 -9.31 10.25
N LYS A 6 -13.62 -8.65 9.15
CA LYS A 6 -13.20 -9.05 7.81
C LYS A 6 -11.98 -8.24 7.39
N ARG A 7 -10.79 -8.82 7.53
CA ARG A 7 -9.53 -8.15 7.19
C ARG A 7 -9.29 -8.19 5.68
N LEU A 8 -9.21 -7.01 5.06
CA LEU A 8 -9.05 -6.85 3.61
C LEU A 8 -7.59 -6.78 3.16
N SER A 9 -6.73 -6.19 3.99
CA SER A 9 -5.30 -6.05 3.71
C SER A 9 -4.52 -7.33 4.05
N TYR A 10 -3.53 -7.68 3.24
CA TYR A 10 -2.51 -8.65 3.61
C TYR A 10 -1.85 -8.29 4.95
N ARG A 11 -1.32 -9.29 5.67
CA ARG A 11 -0.49 -9.09 6.87
C ARG A 11 0.90 -8.59 6.46
N TYR A 12 0.93 -7.40 5.85
CA TYR A 12 2.17 -6.66 5.73
C TYR A 12 2.60 -6.27 7.14
N SER A 13 3.80 -6.66 7.55
CA SER A 13 4.33 -6.30 8.86
C SER A 13 5.20 -5.06 8.75
N LEU A 14 5.32 -4.32 9.86
CA LEU A 14 6.27 -3.21 9.98
C LEU A 14 7.69 -3.66 9.61
N GLY A 15 8.06 -4.90 9.93
CA GLY A 15 9.36 -5.49 9.57
C GLY A 15 9.60 -5.53 8.05
N HIS A 16 8.59 -5.87 7.24
CA HIS A 16 8.71 -5.84 5.78
C HIS A 16 8.87 -4.40 5.25
N LEU A 17 8.22 -3.42 5.89
CA LEU A 17 8.41 -2.01 5.53
C LEU A 17 9.84 -1.54 5.85
N ILE A 18 10.37 -1.88 7.03
CA ILE A 18 11.73 -1.56 7.44
C ILE A 18 12.75 -2.21 6.49
N LEU A 19 12.57 -3.48 6.15
CA LEU A 19 13.42 -4.17 5.20
C LEU A 19 13.43 -3.47 3.84
N ASN A 20 12.27 -3.06 3.32
CA ASN A 20 12.20 -2.31 2.07
C ASN A 20 12.91 -0.96 2.16
N ILE A 21 12.80 -0.24 3.29
CA ILE A 21 13.52 1.01 3.50
C ILE A 21 15.04 0.78 3.48
N LEU A 22 15.53 -0.24 4.19
CA LEU A 22 16.95 -0.59 4.21
C LEU A 22 17.46 -0.97 2.82
N LEU A 23 16.67 -1.75 2.07
CA LEU A 23 17.01 -2.13 0.71
C LEU A 23 17.09 -0.89 -0.21
N THR A 24 16.16 0.05 -0.08
CA THR A 24 16.20 1.31 -0.83
C THR A 24 17.42 2.15 -0.49
N ILE A 25 17.80 2.23 0.78
CA ILE A 25 19.05 2.92 1.20
C ILE A 25 20.26 2.23 0.55
N LEU A 26 20.32 0.89 0.57
CA LEU A 26 21.39 0.14 -0.08
C LEU A 26 21.48 0.43 -1.58
N PHE A 27 20.35 0.42 -2.28
CA PHE A 27 20.30 0.78 -3.71
C PHE A 27 20.81 2.19 -3.97
N CYS A 28 20.38 3.17 -3.16
CA CYS A 28 20.86 4.55 -3.25
C CYS A 28 22.39 4.64 -3.04
N SER A 29 22.94 3.92 -2.06
CA SER A 29 24.38 3.89 -1.80
C SER A 29 25.18 3.24 -2.95
N ILE A 30 24.68 2.14 -3.52
CA ILE A 30 25.31 1.51 -4.70
C ILE A 30 25.30 2.48 -5.88
N ALA A 31 24.20 3.21 -6.06
CA ALA A 31 24.07 4.19 -7.14
C ALA A 31 25.07 5.35 -7.03
N THR A 32 25.45 5.77 -5.82
CA THR A 32 26.41 6.87 -5.62
C THR A 32 27.87 6.42 -5.67
N ILE A 33 28.20 5.16 -5.37
CA ILE A 33 29.59 4.68 -5.36
C ILE A 33 30.08 4.28 -6.76
N SER A 34 29.18 3.84 -7.64
CA SER A 34 29.53 3.37 -8.99
C SER A 34 29.65 4.54 -9.99
N HIS A 35 30.81 5.20 -9.97
CA HIS A 35 31.16 6.30 -10.88
C HIS A 35 31.97 5.89 -12.11
N ASP A 36 32.41 4.62 -12.20
CA ASP A 36 33.49 4.24 -13.11
C ASP A 36 33.12 3.09 -14.07
N VAL A 37 31.94 3.20 -14.70
CA VAL A 37 31.53 2.28 -15.77
C VAL A 37 31.34 3.13 -17.02
N GLY A 38 32.24 2.98 -18.00
CA GLY A 38 32.28 3.78 -19.23
C GLY A 38 31.05 3.65 -20.15
N ASP A 39 30.02 2.90 -19.73
CA ASP A 39 28.77 2.74 -20.46
C ASP A 39 27.68 3.64 -19.86
N TYR A 40 27.43 4.75 -20.55
CA TYR A 40 26.42 5.76 -20.21
C TYR A 40 25.01 5.16 -20.00
N TRP A 41 24.65 4.12 -20.77
CA TRP A 41 23.33 3.48 -20.65
C TRP A 41 23.16 2.75 -19.33
N PHE A 42 24.22 2.10 -18.86
CA PHE A 42 24.22 1.40 -17.58
C PHE A 42 24.00 2.39 -16.42
N VAL A 43 24.63 3.56 -16.50
CA VAL A 43 24.46 4.64 -15.52
C VAL A 43 23.02 5.13 -15.47
N ILE A 44 22.38 5.39 -16.62
CA ILE A 44 20.98 5.82 -16.67
C ILE A 44 20.05 4.78 -16.06
N ILE A 45 20.17 3.51 -16.49
CA ILE A 45 19.28 2.43 -16.03
C ILE A 45 19.36 2.30 -14.50
N LYS A 46 20.57 2.35 -13.95
CA LYS A 46 20.80 2.33 -12.50
C LYS A 46 20.05 3.44 -11.76
N TYR A 47 20.14 4.68 -12.24
CA TYR A 47 19.43 5.81 -11.63
C TYR A 47 17.91 5.69 -11.76
N VAL A 48 17.41 5.28 -12.93
CA VAL A 48 15.96 5.09 -13.15
C VAL A 48 15.39 4.03 -12.20
N ILE A 49 16.08 2.90 -12.05
CA ILE A 49 15.67 1.84 -11.11
C ILE A 49 15.69 2.38 -9.68
N THR A 50 16.74 3.10 -9.29
CA THR A 50 16.87 3.66 -7.93
C THR A 50 15.74 4.63 -7.61
N VAL A 51 15.39 5.52 -8.54
CA VAL A 51 14.26 6.44 -8.40
C VAL A 51 12.95 5.68 -8.29
N LEU A 52 12.73 4.66 -9.13
CA LEU A 52 11.50 3.87 -9.11
C LEU A 52 11.33 3.11 -7.79
N VAL A 53 12.38 2.46 -7.29
CA VAL A 53 12.38 1.77 -5.99
C VAL A 53 12.08 2.76 -4.87
N THR A 54 12.73 3.94 -4.89
CA THR A 54 12.49 4.99 -3.90
C THR A 54 11.03 5.46 -3.90
N CYS A 55 10.45 5.70 -5.08
CA CYS A 55 9.04 6.09 -5.21
C CYS A 55 8.08 5.04 -4.64
N ILE A 56 8.36 3.75 -4.88
CA ILE A 56 7.55 2.65 -4.33
C ILE A 56 7.66 2.63 -2.80
N THR A 57 8.86 2.71 -2.24
CA THR A 57 9.08 2.70 -0.79
C THR A 57 8.41 3.89 -0.11
N VAL A 58 8.58 5.10 -0.64
CA VAL A 58 7.93 6.30 -0.12
C VAL A 58 6.41 6.18 -0.18
N SER A 59 5.87 5.67 -1.29
CA SER A 59 4.43 5.42 -1.43
C SER A 59 3.92 4.42 -0.39
N GLN A 60 4.68 3.37 -0.11
CA GLN A 60 4.37 2.41 0.96
C GLN A 60 4.36 3.09 2.34
N VAL A 61 5.38 3.89 2.66
CA VAL A 61 5.45 4.60 3.95
C VAL A 61 4.25 5.53 4.17
N ILE A 62 3.84 6.27 3.13
CA ILE A 62 2.81 7.31 3.24
C ILE A 62 1.38 6.73 3.19
N TYR A 63 1.14 5.76 2.29
CA TYR A 63 -0.21 5.33 1.95
C TYR A 63 -0.56 3.93 2.46
N LEU A 64 0.41 3.04 2.66
CA LEU A 64 0.12 1.65 3.03
C LEU A 64 -0.64 1.58 4.36
N CYS A 65 -1.73 0.83 4.36
CA CYS A 65 -2.57 0.67 5.53
C CYS A 65 -3.01 -0.78 5.76
N THR A 66 -3.33 -1.05 7.02
CA THR A 66 -4.17 -2.19 7.39
C THR A 66 -5.62 -1.77 7.22
N ALA A 67 -6.42 -2.63 6.57
CA ALA A 67 -7.81 -2.38 6.28
C ALA A 67 -8.67 -3.56 6.74
N TYR A 68 -9.77 -3.26 7.43
CA TYR A 68 -10.71 -4.27 7.92
C TYR A 68 -12.12 -3.70 8.04
N ILE A 69 -13.12 -4.52 7.75
CA ILE A 69 -14.53 -4.19 7.91
C ILE A 69 -15.00 -4.79 9.23
N ARG A 70 -15.65 -3.98 10.07
CA ARG A 70 -16.27 -4.41 11.33
C ARG A 70 -17.70 -3.86 11.38
N GLY A 71 -18.68 -4.73 11.13
CA GLY A 71 -20.08 -4.30 10.93
C GLY A 71 -20.19 -3.39 9.71
N ASP A 72 -20.82 -2.23 9.87
CA ASP A 72 -21.02 -1.25 8.78
C ASP A 72 -19.86 -0.26 8.62
N LYS A 73 -18.78 -0.43 9.39
CA LYS A 73 -17.64 0.51 9.39
C LYS A 73 -16.43 -0.11 8.71
N LEU A 74 -15.79 0.68 7.86
CA LEU A 74 -14.47 0.41 7.32
C LEU A 74 -13.42 1.05 8.22
N ILE A 75 -12.48 0.26 8.70
CA ILE A 75 -11.41 0.71 9.58
C ILE A 75 -10.10 0.67 8.81
N LEU A 76 -9.42 1.81 8.77
CA LEU A 76 -8.18 2.01 8.04
C LEU A 76 -7.11 2.54 8.99
N LYS A 77 -5.96 1.85 9.04
CA LYS A 77 -4.83 2.22 9.89
C LYS A 77 -3.54 2.25 9.08
N LYS A 78 -2.97 3.46 8.90
CA LYS A 78 -1.62 3.62 8.36
C LYS A 78 -0.59 3.26 9.43
N TYR A 79 0.64 2.96 9.01
CA TYR A 79 1.72 2.61 9.95
C TYR A 79 2.01 3.69 10.98
N PHE A 80 2.09 4.94 10.54
CA PHE A 80 2.51 6.09 11.36
C PHE A 80 1.37 7.05 11.71
N ARG A 81 0.10 6.63 11.53
CA ARG A 81 -1.05 7.45 11.91
C ARG A 81 -2.03 6.63 12.73
N SER A 82 -2.81 7.35 13.54
CA SER A 82 -3.92 6.77 14.27
C SER A 82 -4.90 6.11 13.33
N GLU A 83 -5.52 5.06 13.84
CA GLU A 83 -6.61 4.37 13.16
C GLU A 83 -7.80 5.32 12.96
N LYS A 84 -8.44 5.20 11.80
CA LYS A 84 -9.65 5.94 11.46
C LYS A 84 -10.74 4.99 11.01
N GLN A 85 -11.97 5.36 11.36
CA GLN A 85 -13.17 4.63 10.99
C GLN A 85 -13.97 5.46 9.99
N TYR A 86 -14.51 4.80 8.98
CA TYR A 86 -15.28 5.43 7.93
C TYR A 86 -16.57 4.67 7.67
N THR A 87 -17.56 5.40 7.20
CA THR A 87 -18.83 4.87 6.68
C THR A 87 -18.81 4.83 5.15
N ALA A 88 -19.69 4.04 4.53
CA ALA A 88 -19.77 3.90 3.07
C ALA A 88 -19.93 5.26 2.35
N LYS A 89 -20.70 6.18 2.93
CA LYS A 89 -20.92 7.55 2.41
C LYS A 89 -19.64 8.39 2.29
N GLN A 90 -18.58 8.01 3.00
CA GLN A 90 -17.29 8.70 2.96
C GLN A 90 -16.34 8.14 1.90
N LEU A 91 -16.71 7.05 1.22
CA LEU A 91 -15.93 6.50 0.13
C LEU A 91 -16.05 7.41 -1.10
N VAL A 92 -14.90 7.86 -1.62
CA VAL A 92 -14.85 8.74 -2.79
C VAL A 92 -14.46 7.97 -4.04
N ASN A 93 -13.45 7.10 -3.94
CA ASN A 93 -12.92 6.38 -5.08
C ASN A 93 -12.15 5.12 -4.64
N ILE A 94 -12.24 4.07 -5.45
CA ILE A 94 -11.44 2.85 -5.37
C ILE A 94 -10.73 2.68 -6.72
N LYS A 95 -9.40 2.51 -6.70
CA LYS A 95 -8.60 2.19 -7.88
C LYS A 95 -7.69 1.01 -7.59
N LYS A 96 -7.67 0.01 -8.47
CA LYS A 96 -6.79 -1.15 -8.36
C LYS A 96 -5.65 -1.08 -9.37
N TYR A 97 -4.45 -1.34 -8.89
CA TYR A 97 -3.24 -1.48 -9.69
C TYR A 97 -2.71 -2.90 -9.53
N LYS A 98 -2.57 -3.63 -10.63
CA LYS A 98 -2.08 -5.01 -10.64
C LYS A 98 -0.60 -5.01 -11.01
N LEU A 99 0.27 -5.37 -10.06
CA LEU A 99 1.70 -5.63 -10.28
C LEU A 99 1.95 -7.14 -10.14
N GLY A 100 1.63 -7.89 -11.20
CA GLY A 100 1.72 -9.34 -11.21
C GLY A 100 0.82 -9.95 -10.12
N ARG A 101 1.43 -10.54 -9.09
CA ARG A 101 0.74 -11.17 -7.95
C ARG A 101 0.42 -10.21 -6.80
N ILE A 102 0.88 -8.97 -6.87
CA ILE A 102 0.62 -7.94 -5.86
C ILE A 102 -0.42 -6.99 -6.44
N HIS A 103 -1.56 -6.89 -5.79
CA HIS A 103 -2.61 -5.94 -6.12
C HIS A 103 -2.58 -4.79 -5.10
N LEU A 104 -2.42 -3.56 -5.59
CA LEU A 104 -2.44 -2.35 -4.79
C LEU A 104 -3.78 -1.66 -5.02
N ILE A 105 -4.63 -1.63 -3.99
CA ILE A 105 -5.94 -0.99 -4.03
C ILE A 105 -5.82 0.37 -3.35
N MET A 106 -5.87 1.43 -4.13
CA MET A 106 -5.89 2.80 -3.66
C MET A 106 -7.33 3.20 -3.32
N VAL A 107 -7.56 3.58 -2.08
CA VAL A 107 -8.86 4.01 -1.56
C VAL A 107 -8.77 5.47 -1.14
N SER A 108 -9.72 6.28 -1.59
CA SER A 108 -9.85 7.69 -1.19
C SER A 108 -11.09 7.85 -0.32
N MET A 109 -10.90 8.36 0.90
CA MET A 109 -11.98 8.59 1.88
C MET A 109 -12.10 10.08 2.19
N LYS A 110 -13.32 10.57 2.35
CA LYS A 110 -13.60 11.93 2.82
C LYS A 110 -13.60 11.96 4.35
N SER A 111 -12.69 12.72 4.93
CA SER A 111 -12.62 12.99 6.37
C SER A 111 -13.81 13.85 6.83
N VAL A 112 -14.00 13.91 8.16
CA VAL A 112 -15.02 14.77 8.79
C VAL A 112 -14.78 16.24 8.45
N ASP A 113 -13.51 16.66 8.39
CA ASP A 113 -13.10 18.03 8.03
C ASP A 113 -13.22 18.33 6.52
N GLY A 114 -13.82 17.42 5.73
CA GLY A 114 -13.99 17.56 4.29
C GLY A 114 -12.74 17.24 3.45
N SER A 115 -11.58 17.04 4.07
CA SER A 115 -10.34 16.65 3.39
C SER A 115 -10.41 15.23 2.82
N ILE A 116 -9.74 14.98 1.69
CA ILE A 116 -9.66 13.65 1.08
C ILE A 116 -8.37 12.97 1.54
N GLU A 117 -8.52 11.85 2.24
CA GLU A 117 -7.41 11.02 2.67
C GLU A 117 -7.28 9.78 1.79
N ARG A 118 -6.04 9.50 1.36
CA ARG A 118 -5.71 8.35 0.52
C ARG A 118 -5.06 7.24 1.32
N TYR A 119 -5.42 6.02 0.97
CA TYR A 119 -4.98 4.78 1.59
C TYR A 119 -4.59 3.78 0.50
N MET A 120 -3.60 2.95 0.78
CA MET A 120 -3.16 1.87 -0.10
C MET A 120 -3.32 0.54 0.64
N ILE A 121 -4.20 -0.30 0.13
CA ILE A 121 -4.45 -1.65 0.64
C ILE A 121 -3.68 -2.61 -0.26
N MET A 122 -2.82 -3.42 0.32
CA MET A 122 -2.06 -4.42 -0.42
C MET A 122 -2.76 -5.78 -0.31
N ASN A 123 -3.15 -6.36 -1.44
CA ASN A 123 -3.47 -7.78 -1.54
C ASN A 123 -2.33 -8.52 -2.26
N ILE A 124 -1.97 -9.70 -1.76
CA ILE A 124 -0.95 -10.55 -2.38
C ILE A 124 -1.58 -11.89 -2.72
N TYR A 125 -1.32 -12.40 -3.93
CA TYR A 125 -1.79 -13.67 -4.44
C TYR A 125 -0.60 -14.50 -4.94
N ALA A 126 0.30 -14.84 -4.02
CA ALA A 126 1.47 -15.65 -4.27
C ALA A 126 1.45 -16.93 -3.43
N TRP A 127 2.17 -17.96 -3.89
CA TRP A 127 2.25 -19.25 -3.20
C TRP A 127 2.77 -19.14 -1.74
N TYR A 128 3.62 -18.14 -1.47
CA TYR A 128 4.18 -17.87 -0.13
C TYR A 128 3.37 -16.85 0.69
N ALA A 129 2.39 -16.18 0.08
CA ALA A 129 1.62 -15.09 0.70
C ALA A 129 0.28 -14.90 0.00
N GLN A 130 -0.82 -15.19 0.69
CA GLN A 130 -2.16 -15.06 0.14
C GLN A 130 -3.05 -14.19 1.03
N SER A 131 -3.63 -13.17 0.42
CA SER A 131 -4.73 -12.43 1.01
C SER A 131 -6.00 -13.28 1.04
N VAL A 132 -6.72 -13.22 2.16
CA VAL A 132 -7.94 -14.00 2.38
C VAL A 132 -9.10 -13.51 1.51
N TYR A 133 -9.19 -12.20 1.30
CA TYR A 133 -10.26 -11.56 0.54
C TYR A 133 -9.69 -10.62 -0.53
N ASP A 134 -10.43 -10.43 -1.62
CA ASP A 134 -10.14 -9.36 -2.59
C ASP A 134 -10.68 -8.03 -2.04
N ALA A 135 -9.78 -7.11 -1.68
CA ALA A 135 -10.21 -5.87 -1.04
C ALA A 135 -11.06 -4.99 -1.96
N GLU A 136 -10.86 -5.04 -3.28
CA GLU A 136 -11.67 -4.23 -4.20
C GLU A 136 -13.12 -4.70 -4.20
N GLU A 137 -13.34 -6.00 -4.39
CA GLU A 137 -14.67 -6.60 -4.42
C GLU A 137 -15.41 -6.38 -3.09
N GLU A 138 -14.73 -6.62 -1.97
CA GLU A 138 -15.31 -6.43 -0.64
C GLU A 138 -15.62 -4.97 -0.32
N LEU A 139 -14.79 -4.03 -0.79
CA LEU A 139 -15.06 -2.60 -0.61
C LEU A 139 -16.23 -2.14 -1.47
N SER A 140 -16.33 -2.62 -2.71
CA SER A 140 -17.48 -2.35 -3.57
C SER A 140 -18.78 -2.88 -2.94
N ASN A 141 -18.79 -4.15 -2.54
CA ASN A 141 -19.94 -4.77 -1.87
C ASN A 141 -20.31 -4.09 -0.55
N TRP A 142 -19.32 -3.58 0.20
CA TRP A 142 -19.57 -2.82 1.42
C TRP A 142 -20.14 -1.43 1.13
N SER A 143 -19.75 -0.80 0.03
CA SER A 143 -20.21 0.55 -0.33
C SER A 143 -21.64 0.59 -0.86
N GLU A 144 -22.15 -0.54 -1.36
CA GLU A 144 -23.51 -0.68 -1.92
C GLU A 144 -24.57 -1.06 -0.87
N LYS A 145 -24.15 -1.36 0.36
CA LYS A 145 -25.05 -1.65 1.49
C LYS A 145 -25.54 -0.38 2.18
#